data_AF-A0A2V8TA47-F1
#
_entry.id   AF-A0A2V8TA47-F1
#
_cell.length_a   1.000
_cell.length_b   1.000
_cell.length_c   1.000
_cell.angle_alpha   90.00
_cell.angle_beta   90.00
_cell.angle_gamma   90.00
#
_symmetry.space_group_name_H-M   'P 1'
#
loop_
_entity.id
_entity.type
_entity.pdbx_description
1 polymer ?
#
loop_
_entity_poly.entity_id
_entity_poly.type
_entity_poly.pdbx_seq_one_letter_code
_entity_poly.pdbx_strand_id
1 'polypeptide(L)'
;LQLALRRAALAAQPGQAIQLPLVITNAGNKEDQFRLETDLPAEYQPTFSQSGNDTGMPIFVTPQMQRGSSIEVVLNARVPESAPDNQQQRFLVRAASQADSSVTRVADASLTVVAAALNAASNALQEHVQPGDTFTQRITVRNQGSATARQTRADFVFNPDFELVNATPAPIQYDRPSRTAIWSLGDLESRDNREITVTLRAVPEAIAGTSKAVGRGTMRTQSLFIPSNFDGPTINVGRVAGARVDAVSKGLTATPGDTMYIPFIVRNPSNYPESFELRIVAPGAPQATVYADTNGDGRHQDGEPAVTQTAALDPRGGQYPILLGVDIPRSTPDRTQFAYNLVTRAMNAPGRVASEDSTVLTVATPRVRVRAELPNSEVKPGDTLFYRLVLVNDGGGLAKNLNVTEQLPDALEFISSSPELSLQDMPGGGRGFVWRVAELAPGDTQVLQVTVRLRQNLAADAVITPRHTLTYQDSNSNAYRGQ
;
A
#
# COMPACT_ATOMS: atom_id res chain seq x y z
N LEU A 1 68.99 -10.19 -44.34
CA LEU A 1 67.60 -10.13 -43.84
C LEU A 1 67.05 -8.70 -43.93
N GLN A 2 65.87 -8.54 -44.52
CA GLN A 2 65.03 -7.34 -44.42
C GLN A 2 63.67 -7.73 -43.84
N LEU A 3 63.12 -6.88 -42.98
CA LEU A 3 61.79 -7.02 -42.37
C LEU A 3 61.04 -5.70 -42.58
N ALA A 4 59.84 -5.77 -43.12
CA ALA A 4 58.99 -4.59 -43.32
C ALA A 4 57.56 -4.89 -42.88
N LEU A 5 56.98 -4.02 -42.05
CA LEU A 5 55.55 -4.06 -41.72
C LEU A 5 54.77 -3.34 -42.83
N ARG A 6 53.64 -3.91 -43.26
CA ARG A 6 52.75 -3.18 -44.19
C ARG A 6 52.06 -1.98 -43.52
N ARG A 7 51.91 -2.02 -42.18
CA ARG A 7 51.38 -0.93 -41.36
C ARG A 7 52.09 -0.93 -40.00
N ALA A 8 52.55 0.23 -39.53
CA ALA A 8 53.22 0.36 -38.23
C ALA A 8 52.26 0.73 -37.08
N ALA A 9 51.04 1.14 -37.39
CA ALA A 9 50.02 1.52 -36.42
C ALA A 9 48.67 0.88 -36.77
N LEU A 10 48.00 0.34 -35.76
CA LEU A 10 46.69 -0.30 -35.84
C LEU A 10 45.76 0.31 -34.80
N ALA A 11 44.47 0.35 -35.12
CA ALA A 11 43.41 0.66 -34.16
C ALA A 11 42.41 -0.50 -34.15
N ALA A 12 42.01 -0.96 -32.97
CA ALA A 12 41.08 -2.07 -32.83
C ALA A 12 40.24 -1.95 -31.56
N GLN A 13 39.06 -2.57 -31.58
CA GLN A 13 38.14 -2.62 -30.44
C GLN A 13 38.51 -3.75 -29.47
N PRO A 14 38.12 -3.65 -28.19
CA PRO A 14 38.23 -4.76 -27.25
C PRO A 14 37.58 -6.04 -27.82
N GLY A 15 38.27 -7.18 -27.70
CA GLY A 15 37.82 -8.46 -28.24
C GLY A 15 38.03 -8.66 -29.74
N GLN A 16 38.42 -7.63 -30.50
CA GLN A 16 38.62 -7.70 -31.95
C GLN A 16 39.93 -8.45 -32.28
N ALA A 17 39.88 -9.31 -33.30
CA ALA A 17 41.08 -9.89 -33.90
C ALA A 17 41.79 -8.87 -34.79
N ILE A 18 43.10 -8.75 -34.64
CA ILE A 18 43.98 -7.92 -35.46
C ILE A 18 44.88 -8.80 -36.30
N GLN A 19 45.15 -8.33 -37.52
CA GLN A 19 46.08 -8.95 -38.45
C GLN A 19 47.08 -7.90 -38.90
N LEU A 20 48.36 -8.18 -38.68
CA LEU A 20 49.47 -7.32 -39.07
C LEU A 20 50.33 -8.03 -40.12
N PRO A 21 50.14 -7.74 -41.42
CA PRO A 21 50.97 -8.30 -42.47
C PRO A 21 52.38 -7.71 -42.43
N LEU A 22 53.38 -8.58 -42.53
CA LEU A 22 54.80 -8.26 -42.60
C LEU A 22 55.46 -9.02 -43.76
N VAL A 23 56.43 -8.38 -44.40
CA VAL A 23 57.21 -8.94 -45.51
C VAL A 23 58.61 -9.20 -45.01
N ILE A 24 59.08 -10.43 -45.22
CA ILE A 24 60.44 -10.86 -44.89
C ILE A 24 61.15 -11.14 -46.21
N THR A 25 62.35 -10.59 -46.38
CA THR A 25 63.18 -10.82 -47.57
C THR A 25 64.53 -11.39 -47.17
N ASN A 26 64.89 -12.53 -47.76
CA ASN A 26 66.23 -13.10 -47.60
C ASN A 26 67.25 -12.31 -48.43
N ALA A 27 67.75 -11.21 -47.86
CA ALA A 27 68.83 -10.42 -48.47
C ALA A 27 70.24 -11.04 -48.27
N GLY A 28 70.35 -12.28 -47.78
CA GLY A 28 71.62 -12.97 -47.57
C GLY A 28 72.23 -13.52 -48.87
N ASN A 29 73.35 -14.25 -48.74
CA ASN A 29 74.03 -14.88 -49.87
C ASN A 29 73.77 -16.40 -49.99
N LYS A 30 73.00 -16.99 -49.07
CA LYS A 30 72.61 -18.41 -49.03
C LYS A 30 71.12 -18.56 -48.70
N GLU A 31 70.60 -19.78 -48.86
CA GLU A 31 69.27 -20.14 -48.34
C GLU A 31 69.26 -20.07 -46.81
N ASP A 32 68.14 -19.63 -46.24
CA ASP A 32 68.01 -19.40 -44.79
C ASP A 32 66.55 -19.57 -44.34
N GLN A 33 66.36 -19.64 -43.03
CA GLN A 33 65.06 -19.59 -42.36
C GLN A 33 65.10 -18.49 -41.31
N PHE A 34 63.97 -17.81 -41.09
CA PHE A 34 63.90 -16.71 -40.13
C PHE A 34 62.94 -17.05 -39.00
N ARG A 35 63.45 -17.05 -37.77
CA ARG A 35 62.64 -17.16 -36.56
C ARG A 35 61.90 -15.86 -36.31
N LEU A 36 60.63 -16.00 -35.93
CA LEU A 36 59.69 -14.90 -35.73
C LEU A 36 59.34 -14.79 -34.26
N GLU A 37 59.48 -13.58 -33.71
CA GLU A 37 59.17 -13.31 -32.32
C GLU A 37 58.46 -11.96 -32.20
N THR A 38 57.64 -11.82 -31.16
CA THR A 38 57.06 -10.53 -30.76
C THR A 38 57.05 -10.44 -29.24
N ASP A 39 57.19 -9.23 -28.72
CA ASP A 39 57.03 -8.92 -27.30
C ASP A 39 55.60 -8.45 -26.96
N LEU A 40 54.65 -8.60 -27.89
CA LEU A 40 53.24 -8.36 -27.61
C LEU A 40 52.79 -9.26 -26.44
N PRO A 41 52.17 -8.70 -25.38
CA PRO A 41 51.82 -9.47 -24.20
C PRO A 41 50.93 -10.68 -24.50
N ALA A 42 51.08 -11.76 -23.72
CA ALA A 42 50.38 -13.03 -23.95
C ALA A 42 48.84 -12.91 -23.91
N GLU A 43 48.31 -11.93 -23.17
CA GLU A 43 46.87 -11.60 -23.14
C GLU A 43 46.30 -11.22 -24.53
N TYR A 44 47.16 -10.78 -25.47
CA TYR A 44 46.79 -10.52 -26.85
C TYR A 44 46.85 -11.78 -27.75
N GLN A 45 47.26 -12.92 -27.21
CA GLN A 45 47.34 -14.21 -27.92
C GLN A 45 48.06 -14.13 -29.29
N PRO A 46 49.30 -13.60 -29.36
CA PRO A 46 50.00 -13.40 -30.62
C PRO A 46 50.38 -14.73 -31.28
N THR A 47 50.13 -14.85 -32.58
CA THR A 47 50.56 -15.98 -33.42
C THR A 47 50.99 -15.48 -34.80
N PHE A 48 52.00 -16.10 -35.41
CA PHE A 48 52.33 -15.82 -36.81
C PHE A 48 51.73 -16.87 -37.74
N SER A 49 51.29 -16.46 -38.92
CA SER A 49 50.77 -17.35 -39.96
C SER A 49 51.33 -16.95 -41.33
N GLN A 50 51.45 -17.90 -42.25
CA GLN A 50 51.91 -17.62 -43.61
C GLN A 50 50.73 -17.22 -44.50
N SER A 51 50.88 -16.14 -45.27
CA SER A 51 49.86 -15.73 -46.25
C SER A 51 49.69 -16.80 -47.33
N GLY A 52 48.45 -17.28 -47.53
CA GLY A 52 48.09 -18.30 -48.53
C GLY A 52 48.19 -19.75 -48.08
N ASN A 53 48.47 -20.03 -46.80
CA ASN A 53 48.46 -21.39 -46.24
C ASN A 53 47.16 -21.60 -45.42
N ASP A 54 46.21 -22.37 -45.96
CA ASP A 54 44.84 -22.53 -45.42
C ASP A 54 44.75 -23.46 -44.20
N THR A 55 45.89 -23.90 -43.67
CA THR A 55 45.97 -24.86 -42.55
C THR A 55 45.69 -24.22 -41.18
N GLY A 56 45.69 -22.89 -41.07
CA GLY A 56 45.41 -22.15 -39.83
C GLY A 56 46.44 -22.34 -38.71
N MET A 57 47.53 -23.08 -38.95
CA MET A 57 48.53 -23.41 -37.95
C MET A 57 49.54 -22.28 -37.76
N PRO A 58 49.91 -21.95 -36.51
CA PRO A 58 50.90 -20.92 -36.24
C PRO A 58 52.30 -21.38 -36.67
N ILE A 59 53.07 -20.47 -37.28
CA ILE A 59 54.48 -20.66 -37.61
C ILE A 59 55.35 -19.87 -36.61
N PHE A 60 56.51 -20.41 -36.27
CA PHE A 60 57.54 -19.69 -35.47
C PHE A 60 58.81 -19.44 -36.27
N VAL A 61 58.93 -20.09 -37.42
CA VAL A 61 60.06 -20.01 -38.34
C VAL A 61 59.49 -20.00 -39.75
N THR A 62 60.04 -19.19 -40.63
CA THR A 62 59.65 -19.21 -42.05
C THR A 62 60.04 -20.54 -42.70
N PRO A 63 59.37 -20.96 -43.79
CA PRO A 63 59.92 -21.97 -44.69
C PRO A 63 61.34 -21.58 -45.16
N GLN A 64 62.07 -22.55 -45.72
CA GLN A 64 63.38 -22.30 -46.31
C GLN A 64 63.27 -21.30 -47.47
N MET A 65 63.97 -20.19 -47.37
CA MET A 65 63.89 -19.06 -48.30
C MET A 65 65.14 -18.98 -49.16
N GLN A 66 64.97 -18.99 -50.49
CA GLN A 66 66.06 -18.74 -51.42
C GLN A 66 66.60 -17.33 -51.31
N ARG A 67 67.85 -17.13 -51.73
CA ARG A 67 68.47 -15.79 -51.83
C ARG A 67 67.58 -14.86 -52.66
N GLY A 68 67.31 -13.67 -52.11
CA GLY A 68 66.49 -12.64 -52.75
C GLY A 68 64.98 -12.89 -52.71
N SER A 69 64.53 -14.07 -52.26
CA SER A 69 63.10 -14.36 -52.14
C SER A 69 62.45 -13.58 -50.99
N SER A 70 61.15 -13.28 -51.15
CA SER A 70 60.33 -12.64 -50.13
C SER A 70 59.13 -13.51 -49.79
N ILE A 71 58.71 -13.46 -48.52
CA ILE A 71 57.53 -14.14 -48.01
C ILE A 71 56.67 -13.15 -47.24
N GLU A 72 55.35 -13.33 -47.33
CA GLU A 72 54.40 -12.59 -46.52
C GLU A 72 53.93 -13.44 -45.35
N VAL A 73 54.07 -12.86 -44.16
CA VAL A 73 53.66 -13.43 -42.88
C VAL A 73 52.65 -12.48 -42.24
N VAL A 74 51.70 -12.99 -41.49
CA VAL A 74 50.72 -12.20 -40.75
C VAL A 74 50.88 -12.50 -39.26
N LEU A 75 51.13 -11.48 -38.46
CA LEU A 75 50.96 -11.54 -37.00
C LEU A 75 49.47 -11.38 -36.69
N ASN A 76 48.85 -12.45 -36.20
CA ASN A 76 47.49 -12.44 -35.67
C ASN A 76 47.55 -12.21 -34.17
N ALA A 77 46.66 -11.38 -33.65
CA ALA A 77 46.46 -11.19 -32.22
C ALA A 77 44.99 -10.82 -31.95
N ARG A 78 44.56 -10.84 -30.70
CA ARG A 78 43.22 -10.45 -30.27
C ARG A 78 43.32 -9.46 -29.14
N VAL A 79 42.67 -8.30 -29.25
CA VAL A 79 42.67 -7.30 -28.17
C VAL A 79 41.92 -7.88 -26.96
N PRO A 80 42.47 -7.79 -25.73
CA PRO A 80 41.74 -8.19 -24.52
C PRO A 80 40.38 -7.50 -24.43
N GLU A 81 39.34 -8.23 -24.02
CA GLU A 81 37.97 -7.69 -23.88
C GLU A 81 37.88 -6.62 -22.76
N SER A 82 38.82 -6.64 -21.82
CA SER A 82 38.95 -5.67 -20.72
C SER A 82 39.79 -4.45 -21.06
N ALA A 83 40.34 -4.34 -22.28
CA ALA A 83 41.26 -3.27 -22.63
C ALA A 83 40.56 -1.89 -22.60
N PRO A 84 41.03 -0.90 -21.81
CA PRO A 84 40.44 0.42 -21.75
C PRO A 84 40.61 1.22 -23.05
N ASP A 85 39.68 2.15 -23.28
CA ASP A 85 39.73 3.09 -24.39
C ASP A 85 41.02 3.93 -24.37
N ASN A 86 41.56 4.23 -25.57
CA ASN A 86 42.82 4.93 -25.79
C ASN A 86 44.07 4.26 -25.21
N GLN A 87 44.01 2.99 -24.78
CA GLN A 87 45.21 2.26 -24.41
C GLN A 87 46.11 2.11 -25.63
N GLN A 88 47.35 2.58 -25.53
CA GLN A 88 48.36 2.38 -26.56
C GLN A 88 49.30 1.25 -26.15
N GLN A 89 49.26 0.15 -26.90
CA GLN A 89 50.20 -0.96 -26.76
C GLN A 89 51.27 -0.83 -27.85
N ARG A 90 52.50 -0.51 -27.45
CA ARG A 90 53.67 -0.59 -28.34
C ARG A 90 54.29 -1.97 -28.22
N PHE A 91 54.73 -2.52 -29.34
CA PHE A 91 55.36 -3.83 -29.40
C PHE A 91 56.32 -3.91 -30.58
N LEU A 92 57.24 -4.85 -30.50
CA LEU A 92 58.26 -5.16 -31.48
C LEU A 92 57.90 -6.46 -32.19
N VAL A 93 58.20 -6.51 -33.48
CA VAL A 93 58.26 -7.74 -34.27
C VAL A 93 59.71 -7.98 -34.66
N ARG A 94 60.21 -9.18 -34.38
CA ARG A 94 61.60 -9.56 -34.62
C ARG A 94 61.66 -10.72 -35.61
N ALA A 95 62.59 -10.61 -36.54
CA ALA A 95 62.99 -11.70 -37.43
C ALA A 95 64.49 -11.95 -37.23
N ALA A 96 64.88 -13.19 -36.93
CA ALA A 96 66.28 -13.58 -36.73
C ALA A 96 66.66 -14.74 -37.64
N SER A 97 67.81 -14.63 -38.31
CA SER A 97 68.36 -15.73 -39.13
C SER A 97 68.63 -16.96 -38.27
N GLN A 98 68.28 -18.15 -38.79
CA GLN A 98 68.66 -19.42 -38.19
C GLN A 98 70.08 -19.85 -38.59
N ALA A 99 70.58 -19.40 -39.74
CA ALA A 99 71.95 -19.65 -40.18
C ALA A 99 73.00 -18.77 -39.48
N ASP A 100 72.64 -17.56 -39.05
CA ASP A 100 73.51 -16.63 -38.33
C ASP A 100 72.72 -15.88 -37.24
N SER A 101 72.91 -16.29 -35.98
CA SER A 101 72.20 -15.73 -34.84
C SER A 101 72.52 -14.26 -34.55
N SER A 102 73.57 -13.69 -35.16
CA SER A 102 73.88 -12.25 -35.07
C SER A 102 73.01 -11.39 -35.99
N VAL A 103 72.36 -11.99 -37.01
CA VAL A 103 71.55 -11.29 -38.00
C VAL A 103 70.10 -11.24 -37.55
N THR A 104 69.73 -10.14 -36.90
CA THR A 104 68.36 -9.83 -36.49
C THR A 104 67.85 -8.52 -37.10
N ARG A 105 66.55 -8.47 -37.36
CA ARG A 105 65.82 -7.26 -37.75
C ARG A 105 64.61 -7.09 -36.85
N VAL A 106 64.38 -5.85 -36.45
CA VAL A 106 63.29 -5.45 -35.56
C VAL A 106 62.47 -4.40 -36.28
N ALA A 107 61.14 -4.49 -36.14
CA ALA A 107 60.22 -3.47 -36.58
C ALA A 107 59.29 -3.07 -35.42
N ASP A 108 59.13 -1.77 -35.22
CA ASP A 108 58.21 -1.21 -34.23
C ASP A 108 56.78 -1.19 -34.75
N ALA A 109 55.85 -1.62 -33.91
CA ALA A 109 54.43 -1.55 -34.14
C ALA A 109 53.71 -0.94 -32.93
N SER A 110 52.57 -0.34 -33.19
CA SER A 110 51.68 0.17 -32.16
C SER A 110 50.25 -0.20 -32.43
N LEU A 111 49.53 -0.53 -31.36
CA LEU A 111 48.11 -0.80 -31.35
C LEU A 111 47.45 0.20 -30.40
N THR A 112 46.48 0.95 -30.91
CA THR A 112 45.63 1.81 -30.09
C THR A 112 44.27 1.14 -29.94
N VAL A 113 43.85 0.93 -28.69
CA VAL A 113 42.51 0.42 -28.38
C VAL A 113 41.53 1.56 -28.57
N VAL A 114 40.52 1.34 -29.41
CA VAL A 114 39.43 2.29 -29.64
C VAL A 114 38.12 1.66 -29.18
N ALA A 115 37.47 2.26 -28.19
CA ALA A 115 36.23 1.75 -27.63
C ALA A 115 35.19 2.87 -27.50
N ALA A 116 33.91 2.51 -27.59
CA ALA A 116 32.83 3.40 -27.20
C ALA A 116 32.80 3.49 -25.67
N ALA A 117 32.48 4.65 -25.11
CA ALA A 117 32.29 4.80 -23.66
C ALA A 117 31.14 5.75 -23.40
N LEU A 118 29.99 5.23 -22.97
CA LEU A 118 28.79 6.02 -22.74
C LEU A 118 28.72 6.52 -21.30
N ASN A 119 28.45 7.81 -21.16
CA ASN A 119 28.19 8.47 -19.90
C ASN A 119 26.88 9.25 -20.02
N ALA A 120 26.02 9.18 -19.01
CA ALA A 120 24.81 9.99 -18.94
C ALA A 120 24.77 10.78 -17.65
N ALA A 121 24.37 12.03 -17.78
CA ALA A 121 24.01 12.89 -16.66
C ALA A 121 22.54 13.24 -16.75
N SER A 122 21.88 13.34 -15.60
CA SER A 122 20.51 13.83 -15.55
C SER A 122 20.32 14.89 -14.48
N ASN A 123 19.57 15.93 -14.83
CA ASN A 123 19.26 17.05 -13.96
C ASN A 123 17.77 17.41 -14.09
N ALA A 124 17.19 17.94 -13.02
CA ALA A 124 15.87 18.53 -13.07
C ALA A 124 15.97 20.06 -13.18
N LEU A 125 15.00 20.69 -13.84
CA LEU A 125 14.90 22.15 -13.91
C LEU A 125 14.28 22.74 -12.63
N GLN A 126 13.43 21.97 -11.96
CA GLN A 126 12.84 22.31 -10.68
C GLN A 126 13.40 21.38 -9.61
N GLU A 127 13.63 21.87 -8.40
CA GLU A 127 14.05 21.06 -7.25
C GLU A 127 12.90 20.75 -6.28
N HIS A 128 11.79 21.48 -6.38
CA HIS A 128 10.63 21.36 -5.50
C HIS A 128 9.33 21.32 -6.30
N VAL A 129 8.45 20.39 -5.96
CA VAL A 129 7.12 20.22 -6.59
C VAL A 129 6.07 19.90 -5.53
N GLN A 130 4.82 20.29 -5.77
CA GLN A 130 3.66 19.76 -5.05
C GLN A 130 3.03 18.61 -5.84
N PRO A 131 2.28 17.71 -5.18
CA PRO A 131 1.44 16.75 -5.87
C PRO A 131 0.52 17.43 -6.91
N GLY A 132 0.49 16.90 -8.13
CA GLY A 132 -0.21 17.47 -9.28
C GLY A 132 0.62 18.40 -10.18
N ASP A 133 1.73 18.94 -9.68
CA ASP A 133 2.63 19.80 -10.45
C ASP A 133 3.38 19.01 -11.52
N THR A 134 3.74 19.69 -12.60
CA THR A 134 4.66 19.18 -13.61
C THR A 134 6.07 19.76 -13.43
N PHE A 135 7.08 18.94 -13.66
CA PHE A 135 8.48 19.36 -13.70
C PHE A 135 9.20 18.74 -14.89
N THR A 136 10.37 19.29 -15.22
CA THR A 136 11.15 18.85 -16.38
C THR A 136 12.49 18.28 -15.95
N GLN A 137 12.79 17.09 -16.44
CA GLN A 137 14.08 16.42 -16.35
C GLN A 137 14.78 16.49 -17.70
N ARG A 138 16.09 16.75 -17.68
CA ARG A 138 16.97 16.63 -18.84
C ARG A 138 17.92 15.48 -18.62
N ILE A 139 18.11 14.65 -19.65
CA ILE A 139 19.05 13.54 -19.68
C ILE A 139 20.00 13.79 -20.85
N THR A 140 21.29 13.92 -20.56
CA THR A 140 22.32 14.12 -21.56
C THR A 140 23.19 12.88 -21.63
N VAL A 141 23.15 12.19 -22.78
CA VAL A 141 23.97 11.00 -23.07
C VAL A 141 25.13 11.42 -23.94
N ARG A 142 26.36 11.07 -23.55
CA ARG A 142 27.59 11.43 -24.26
C ARG A 142 28.44 10.20 -24.52
N ASN A 143 28.98 10.09 -25.73
CA ASN A 143 30.06 9.16 -26.01
C ASN A 143 31.41 9.81 -25.69
N GLN A 144 32.01 9.41 -24.59
CA GLN A 144 33.35 9.83 -24.16
C GLN A 144 34.46 8.97 -24.77
N GLY A 145 34.11 7.87 -25.42
CA GLY A 145 35.05 6.94 -26.03
C GLY A 145 35.60 7.45 -27.37
N SER A 146 36.69 6.83 -27.83
CA SER A 146 37.35 7.14 -29.10
C SER A 146 36.73 6.45 -30.31
N ALA A 147 35.84 5.48 -30.11
CA ALA A 147 35.07 4.82 -31.19
C ALA A 147 33.59 5.20 -31.19
N THR A 148 32.92 5.05 -32.33
CA THR A 148 31.47 5.25 -32.48
C THR A 148 30.67 4.24 -31.64
N ALA A 149 29.73 4.73 -30.83
CA ALA A 149 28.77 3.91 -30.11
C ALA A 149 27.55 3.65 -31.02
N ARG A 150 27.41 2.41 -31.50
CA ARG A 150 26.39 2.05 -32.51
C ARG A 150 25.08 1.61 -31.88
N GLN A 151 23.97 2.00 -32.50
CA GLN A 151 22.61 1.69 -32.03
C GLN A 151 22.42 1.97 -30.53
N THR A 152 22.81 3.17 -30.12
CA THR A 152 22.72 3.58 -28.73
C THR A 152 21.25 3.73 -28.32
N ARG A 153 20.92 3.25 -27.12
CA ARG A 153 19.59 3.30 -26.52
C ARG A 153 19.70 3.66 -25.05
N ALA A 154 18.73 4.43 -24.56
CA ALA A 154 18.57 4.75 -23.15
C ALA A 154 17.25 4.17 -22.64
N ASP A 155 17.32 3.43 -21.54
CA ASP A 155 16.17 2.93 -20.80
C ASP A 155 16.09 3.69 -19.48
N PHE A 156 14.91 4.14 -19.07
CA PHE A 156 14.72 4.86 -17.82
C PHE A 156 13.47 4.39 -17.10
N VAL A 157 13.63 3.97 -15.85
CA VAL A 157 12.56 3.50 -14.96
C VAL A 157 12.17 4.64 -14.03
N PHE A 158 10.95 5.15 -14.15
CA PHE A 158 10.46 6.24 -13.30
C PHE A 158 9.99 5.75 -11.93
N ASN A 159 10.21 6.57 -10.91
CA ASN A 159 9.65 6.38 -9.58
C ASN A 159 8.11 6.41 -9.64
N PRO A 160 7.40 5.54 -8.89
CA PRO A 160 5.94 5.54 -8.83
C PRO A 160 5.25 6.86 -8.45
N ASP A 161 5.95 7.75 -7.76
CA ASP A 161 5.43 9.07 -7.40
C ASP A 161 5.41 10.06 -8.60
N PHE A 162 6.00 9.68 -9.75
CA PHE A 162 6.07 10.51 -10.94
C PHE A 162 5.53 9.77 -12.18
N GLU A 163 4.66 10.44 -12.92
CA GLU A 163 4.12 9.93 -14.19
C GLU A 163 4.72 10.66 -15.40
N LEU A 164 4.96 9.91 -16.48
CA LEU A 164 5.42 10.46 -17.75
C LEU A 164 4.27 11.19 -18.45
N VAL A 165 4.43 12.51 -18.60
CA VAL A 165 3.48 13.35 -19.36
C VAL A 165 3.89 13.40 -20.82
N ASN A 166 5.15 13.75 -21.10
CA ASN A 166 5.71 13.80 -22.44
C ASN A 166 7.24 13.71 -22.41
N ALA A 167 7.86 13.34 -23.53
CA ALA A 167 9.30 13.45 -23.72
C ALA A 167 9.67 13.85 -25.15
N THR A 168 10.79 14.55 -25.29
CA THR A 168 11.37 14.97 -26.57
C THR A 168 12.84 14.56 -26.62
N PRO A 169 13.26 13.67 -27.54
CA PRO A 169 12.41 12.92 -28.47
C PRO A 169 11.42 11.99 -27.74
N ALA A 170 10.34 11.60 -28.40
CA ALA A 170 9.40 10.63 -27.87
C ALA A 170 10.09 9.26 -27.70
N PRO A 171 9.78 8.50 -26.63
CA PRO A 171 10.31 7.16 -26.47
C PRO A 171 9.76 6.25 -27.57
N ILE A 172 10.58 5.32 -28.06
CA ILE A 172 10.14 4.29 -28.99
C ILE A 172 9.19 3.29 -28.32
N GLN A 173 9.24 3.18 -27.00
CA GLN A 173 8.36 2.36 -26.19
C GLN A 173 8.26 2.91 -24.77
N TYR A 174 7.06 2.87 -24.19
CA TYR A 174 6.83 3.14 -22.77
C TYR A 174 5.94 2.06 -22.17
N ASP A 175 6.51 1.27 -21.25
CA ASP A 175 5.79 0.23 -20.52
C ASP A 175 5.23 0.79 -19.21
N ARG A 176 3.91 1.03 -19.16
CA ARG A 176 3.25 1.68 -18.01
C ARG A 176 3.36 0.89 -16.70
N PRO A 177 3.17 -0.45 -16.66
CA PRO A 177 3.30 -1.23 -15.43
C PRO A 177 4.70 -1.16 -14.81
N SER A 178 5.76 -1.32 -15.62
CA SER A 178 7.14 -1.17 -15.11
C SER A 178 7.62 0.27 -15.04
N ARG A 179 6.86 1.23 -15.59
CA ARG A 179 7.22 2.65 -15.74
C ARG A 179 8.55 2.85 -16.47
N THR A 180 8.82 2.00 -17.47
CA THR A 180 10.08 2.03 -18.24
C THR A 180 9.88 2.72 -19.58
N ALA A 181 10.53 3.87 -19.79
CA ALA A 181 10.62 4.52 -21.08
C ALA A 181 11.93 4.17 -21.79
N ILE A 182 11.84 3.99 -23.11
CA ILE A 182 12.93 3.52 -23.95
C ILE A 182 13.12 4.50 -25.10
N TRP A 183 14.33 5.06 -25.24
CA TRP A 183 14.69 5.95 -26.36
C TRP A 183 15.76 5.33 -27.24
N SER A 184 15.56 5.41 -28.56
CA SER A 184 16.64 5.18 -29.52
C SER A 184 17.40 6.49 -29.76
N LEU A 185 18.72 6.44 -29.60
CA LEU A 185 19.63 7.58 -29.76
C LEU A 185 20.47 7.48 -31.05
N GLY A 186 20.34 6.35 -31.77
CA GLY A 186 21.09 6.08 -32.98
C GLY A 186 22.59 5.90 -32.74
N ASP A 187 23.39 6.13 -33.77
CA ASP A 187 24.84 6.11 -33.66
C ASP A 187 25.34 7.43 -33.05
N LEU A 188 26.30 7.31 -32.15
CA LEU A 188 26.94 8.40 -31.42
C LEU A 188 28.43 8.38 -31.74
N GLU A 189 28.90 9.34 -32.54
CA GLU A 189 30.32 9.48 -32.85
C GLU A 189 31.15 9.79 -31.60
N SER A 190 32.48 9.70 -31.70
CA SER A 190 33.34 10.09 -30.59
C SER A 190 33.09 11.56 -30.22
N ARG A 191 32.86 11.81 -28.92
CA ARG A 191 32.52 13.12 -28.33
C ARG A 191 31.11 13.64 -28.62
N ASP A 192 30.29 12.94 -29.41
CA ASP A 192 28.89 13.31 -29.63
C ASP A 192 28.08 13.23 -28.35
N ASN A 193 27.00 14.01 -28.32
CA ASN A 193 25.98 13.93 -27.30
C ASN A 193 24.56 13.89 -27.90
N ARG A 194 23.61 13.39 -27.12
CA ARG A 194 22.17 13.47 -27.35
C ARG A 194 21.50 13.92 -26.07
N GLU A 195 20.47 14.74 -26.22
CA GLU A 195 19.68 15.24 -25.10
C GLU A 195 18.25 14.68 -25.20
N ILE A 196 17.70 14.26 -24.06
CA ILE A 196 16.31 13.89 -23.88
C ILE A 196 15.72 14.83 -22.84
N THR A 197 14.67 15.55 -23.22
CA THR A 197 13.88 16.35 -22.29
C THR A 197 12.60 15.59 -21.93
N VAL A 198 12.37 15.37 -20.65
CA VAL A 198 11.24 14.60 -20.12
C VAL A 198 10.41 15.51 -19.21
N THR A 199 9.12 15.65 -19.50
CA THR A 199 8.16 16.31 -18.62
C THR A 199 7.42 15.26 -17.80
N LEU A 200 7.54 15.36 -16.48
CA LEU A 200 6.94 14.47 -15.50
C LEU A 200 5.91 15.23 -14.69
N ARG A 201 4.90 14.54 -14.19
CA ARG A 201 3.96 15.06 -13.19
C ARG A 201 4.12 14.29 -11.89
N ALA A 202 4.18 15.01 -10.77
CA ALA A 202 4.00 14.39 -9.46
C ALA A 202 2.55 13.93 -9.35
N VAL A 203 2.31 12.63 -9.16
CA VAL A 203 0.94 12.12 -9.05
C VAL A 203 0.24 12.73 -7.81
N PRO A 204 -1.10 12.87 -7.79
CA PRO A 204 -1.81 13.46 -6.65
C PRO A 204 -1.48 12.80 -5.30
N GLU A 205 -1.19 11.50 -5.31
CA GLU A 205 -0.80 10.66 -4.18
C GLU A 205 0.72 10.50 -4.02
N ALA A 206 1.52 11.34 -4.67
CA ALA A 206 2.97 11.33 -4.58
C ALA A 206 3.38 11.56 -3.12
N ILE A 207 4.09 10.60 -2.54
CA ILE A 207 4.51 10.67 -1.15
C ILE A 207 5.48 11.84 -0.98
N ALA A 208 5.27 12.67 0.06
CA ALA A 208 6.17 13.77 0.37
C ALA A 208 7.56 13.25 0.77
N GLY A 209 8.59 14.03 0.51
CA GLY A 209 9.94 13.66 0.91
C GLY A 209 10.98 14.60 0.33
N THR A 210 12.10 14.69 1.03
CA THR A 210 13.28 15.39 0.53
C THR A 210 14.11 14.45 -0.32
N SER A 211 14.67 14.96 -1.42
CA SER A 211 15.61 14.22 -2.27
C SER A 211 15.03 12.89 -2.81
N LYS A 212 13.78 12.88 -3.27
CA LYS A 212 13.19 11.71 -3.93
C LYS A 212 13.78 11.51 -5.32
N ALA A 213 14.42 10.36 -5.52
CA ALA A 213 14.93 9.98 -6.84
C ALA A 213 13.79 9.92 -7.87
N VAL A 214 13.98 10.61 -8.99
CA VAL A 214 13.04 10.61 -10.12
C VAL A 214 13.00 9.26 -10.83
N GLY A 215 14.12 8.54 -10.81
CA GLY A 215 14.22 7.21 -11.41
C GLY A 215 15.66 6.80 -11.60
N ARG A 216 15.87 5.73 -12.37
CA ARG A 216 17.18 5.22 -12.76
C ARG A 216 17.21 4.87 -14.23
N GLY A 217 18.34 5.10 -14.86
CA GLY A 217 18.55 4.82 -16.26
C GLY A 217 19.69 3.84 -16.53
N THR A 218 19.59 3.21 -17.69
CA THR A 218 20.58 2.29 -18.24
C THR A 218 20.80 2.61 -19.72
N MET A 219 22.05 2.78 -20.11
CA MET A 219 22.50 2.97 -21.48
C MET A 219 22.98 1.64 -22.07
N ARG A 220 22.58 1.39 -23.31
CA ARG A 220 22.92 0.20 -24.09
C ARG A 220 23.41 0.61 -25.48
N THR A 221 24.37 -0.12 -26.01
CA THR A 221 24.89 0.03 -27.39
C THR A 221 25.45 -1.30 -27.84
N GLN A 222 25.45 -1.56 -29.14
CA GLN A 222 26.11 -2.75 -29.71
C GLN A 222 27.64 -2.69 -29.56
N SER A 223 28.21 -1.49 -29.38
CA SER A 223 29.64 -1.29 -29.21
C SER A 223 30.14 -1.61 -27.79
N LEU A 224 29.26 -1.96 -26.84
CA LEU A 224 29.59 -2.27 -25.45
C LEU A 224 28.99 -3.61 -25.05
N PHE A 225 29.78 -4.44 -24.37
CA PHE A 225 29.30 -5.70 -23.80
C PHE A 225 28.56 -5.50 -22.48
N ILE A 226 28.92 -4.44 -21.72
CA ILE A 226 28.33 -4.11 -20.41
C ILE A 226 27.54 -2.81 -20.53
N PRO A 227 26.27 -2.77 -20.09
CA PRO A 227 25.48 -1.55 -20.05
C PRO A 227 26.02 -0.57 -18.98
N SER A 228 25.85 0.72 -19.23
CA SER A 228 26.27 1.78 -18.30
C SER A 228 25.04 2.36 -17.59
N ASN A 229 25.06 2.43 -16.26
CA ASN A 229 23.92 2.93 -15.47
C ASN A 229 24.12 4.39 -15.07
N PHE A 230 23.01 5.11 -14.87
CA PHE A 230 23.01 6.46 -14.33
C PHE A 230 21.77 6.68 -13.45
N ASP A 231 21.90 7.52 -12.43
CA ASP A 231 20.77 7.90 -11.59
C ASP A 231 20.05 9.12 -12.18
N GLY A 232 18.73 9.18 -11.98
CA GLY A 232 17.96 10.39 -12.19
C GLY A 232 18.26 11.45 -11.13
N PRO A 233 17.83 12.70 -11.35
CA PRO A 233 17.92 13.73 -10.32
C PRO A 233 17.02 13.37 -9.14
N THR A 234 17.19 14.11 -8.04
CA THR A 234 16.28 14.07 -6.92
C THR A 234 15.39 15.31 -6.87
N ILE A 235 14.18 15.15 -6.36
CA ILE A 235 13.16 16.20 -6.24
C ILE A 235 12.63 16.22 -4.81
N ASN A 236 12.37 17.40 -4.28
CA ASN A 236 11.62 17.59 -3.05
C ASN A 236 10.12 17.60 -3.38
N VAL A 237 9.39 16.63 -2.83
CA VAL A 237 7.93 16.58 -2.95
C VAL A 237 7.33 17.20 -1.68
N GLY A 238 6.56 18.26 -1.87
CA GLY A 238 5.91 18.99 -0.78
C GLY A 238 4.88 18.18 -0.01
N ARG A 239 4.66 18.58 1.24
CA ARG A 239 3.65 17.97 2.12
C ARG A 239 2.27 18.53 1.79
N VAL A 240 1.32 17.63 1.57
CA VAL A 240 -0.11 17.90 1.48
C VAL A 240 -0.76 17.19 2.66
N ALA A 241 -1.22 17.99 3.61
CA ALA A 241 -1.86 17.52 4.83
C ALA A 241 -3.35 17.24 4.58
N GLY A 242 -3.85 16.21 5.22
CA GLY A 242 -5.27 15.87 5.24
C GLY A 242 -5.63 15.13 6.54
N ALA A 243 -6.90 15.18 6.91
CA ALA A 243 -7.46 14.40 8.02
C ALA A 243 -8.79 13.81 7.57
N ARG A 244 -9.09 12.59 8.04
CA ARG A 244 -10.40 11.98 7.82
C ARG A 244 -10.77 11.11 9.00
N VAL A 245 -12.03 11.23 9.44
CA VAL A 245 -12.65 10.32 10.38
C VAL A 245 -14.02 9.93 9.86
N ASP A 246 -14.36 8.66 9.98
CA ASP A 246 -15.65 8.13 9.58
C ASP A 246 -16.30 7.42 10.78
N ALA A 247 -17.51 7.83 11.15
CA ALA A 247 -18.36 7.10 12.09
C ALA A 247 -18.90 5.84 11.39
N VAL A 248 -18.62 4.66 11.94
CA VAL A 248 -19.07 3.40 11.35
C VAL A 248 -20.56 3.19 11.60
N SER A 249 -21.06 3.64 12.74
CA SER A 249 -22.48 3.61 13.11
C SER A 249 -23.01 5.02 13.35
N LYS A 250 -24.04 5.44 12.61
CA LYS A 250 -24.63 6.79 12.70
C LYS A 250 -25.75 6.94 13.72
N GLY A 251 -26.38 5.82 14.07
CA GLY A 251 -27.49 5.77 15.01
C GLY A 251 -27.45 4.46 15.77
N LEU A 252 -27.45 4.54 17.09
CA LEU A 252 -27.47 3.37 17.98
C LEU A 252 -28.56 3.56 19.02
N THR A 253 -29.06 2.43 19.53
CA THR A 253 -30.01 2.41 20.63
C THR A 253 -29.33 1.83 21.87
N ALA A 254 -29.55 2.45 23.02
CA ALA A 254 -29.08 1.95 24.31
C ALA A 254 -30.22 1.82 25.32
N THR A 255 -30.08 0.88 26.23
CA THR A 255 -30.89 0.74 27.44
C THR A 255 -30.18 1.48 28.58
N PRO A 256 -30.89 2.13 29.52
CA PRO A 256 -30.26 2.72 30.69
C PRO A 256 -29.36 1.71 31.42
N GLY A 257 -28.16 2.13 31.81
CA GLY A 257 -27.16 1.25 32.42
C GLY A 257 -26.28 0.49 31.43
N ASP A 258 -26.49 0.62 30.11
CA ASP A 258 -25.56 0.07 29.11
C ASP A 258 -24.20 0.77 29.16
N THR A 259 -23.15 0.00 28.91
CA THR A 259 -21.87 0.53 28.42
C THR A 259 -21.82 0.28 26.92
N MET A 260 -21.86 1.37 26.14
CA MET A 260 -21.83 1.33 24.68
C MET A 260 -20.42 1.54 24.16
N TYR A 261 -20.04 0.81 23.11
CA TYR A 261 -18.80 1.04 22.36
C TYR A 261 -19.14 1.37 20.91
N ILE A 262 -18.87 2.61 20.51
CA ILE A 262 -19.28 3.12 19.19
C ILE A 262 -18.06 3.20 18.26
N PRO A 263 -18.04 2.46 17.14
CA PRO A 263 -16.87 2.40 16.27
C PRO A 263 -16.72 3.63 15.36
N PHE A 264 -15.48 4.13 15.29
CA PHE A 264 -15.01 5.13 14.33
C PHE A 264 -13.72 4.64 13.65
N ILE A 265 -13.45 5.13 12.45
CA ILE A 265 -12.19 4.86 11.74
C ILE A 265 -11.52 6.19 11.43
N VAL A 266 -10.33 6.41 11.97
CA VAL A 266 -9.47 7.54 11.60
C VAL A 266 -8.58 7.11 10.44
N ARG A 267 -8.41 7.97 9.43
CA ARG A 267 -7.61 7.68 8.24
C ARG A 267 -6.61 8.81 8.00
N ASN A 268 -5.45 8.45 7.45
CA ASN A 268 -4.47 9.43 6.96
C ASN A 268 -4.58 9.63 5.43
N PRO A 269 -5.27 10.69 4.97
CA PRO A 269 -5.25 11.10 3.57
C PRO A 269 -4.04 11.99 3.22
N SER A 270 -3.18 12.33 4.18
CA SER A 270 -1.95 13.08 3.88
C SER A 270 -1.01 12.25 3.00
N ASN A 271 -0.15 12.94 2.24
CA ASN A 271 0.90 12.28 1.47
C ASN A 271 2.18 12.00 2.28
N TYR A 272 2.13 12.09 3.61
CA TYR A 272 3.23 11.77 4.53
C TYR A 272 2.68 11.12 5.82
N PRO A 273 3.52 10.42 6.61
CA PRO A 273 3.09 9.87 7.89
C PRO A 273 2.60 10.97 8.84
N GLU A 274 1.40 10.81 9.39
CA GLU A 274 0.76 11.84 10.21
C GLU A 274 0.07 11.22 11.44
N SER A 275 0.11 11.94 12.56
CA SER A 275 -0.61 11.61 13.78
C SER A 275 -1.82 12.54 13.94
N PHE A 276 -2.89 12.01 14.53
CA PHE A 276 -4.12 12.77 14.73
C PHE A 276 -4.46 12.87 16.21
N GLU A 277 -4.64 14.08 16.70
CA GLU A 277 -5.30 14.34 17.99
C GLU A 277 -6.77 13.97 17.87
N LEU A 278 -7.32 13.31 18.90
CA LEU A 278 -8.70 12.85 18.98
C LEU A 278 -9.42 13.64 20.07
N ARG A 279 -10.48 14.34 19.71
CA ARG A 279 -11.28 15.13 20.65
C ARG A 279 -12.76 14.86 20.48
N ILE A 280 -13.41 14.50 21.59
CA ILE A 280 -14.87 14.32 21.64
C ILE A 280 -15.53 15.66 21.97
N VAL A 281 -16.59 15.99 21.23
CA VAL A 281 -17.48 17.11 21.51
C VAL A 281 -18.90 16.54 21.65
N ALA A 282 -19.40 16.51 22.88
CA ALA A 282 -20.70 15.92 23.21
C ALA A 282 -21.41 16.73 24.32
N PRO A 283 -21.96 17.92 23.99
CA PRO A 283 -22.57 18.79 25.00
C PRO A 283 -23.80 18.13 25.63
N GLY A 284 -23.83 18.06 26.97
CA GLY A 284 -24.94 17.47 27.72
C GLY A 284 -25.03 15.95 27.68
N ALA A 285 -24.08 15.28 27.01
CA ALA A 285 -24.00 13.82 26.98
C ALA A 285 -23.15 13.27 28.14
N PRO A 286 -23.33 11.99 28.53
CA PRO A 286 -22.42 11.31 29.43
C PRO A 286 -20.96 11.38 28.96
N GLN A 287 -20.01 11.36 29.91
CA GLN A 287 -18.60 11.29 29.57
C GLN A 287 -18.29 10.06 28.74
N ALA A 288 -17.39 10.22 27.79
CA ALA A 288 -16.97 9.18 26.88
C ALA A 288 -15.45 9.09 26.84
N THR A 289 -14.95 7.87 26.69
CA THR A 289 -13.52 7.56 26.58
C THR A 289 -13.26 6.94 25.22
N VAL A 290 -12.19 7.36 24.55
CA VAL A 290 -11.76 6.76 23.27
C VAL A 290 -10.78 5.64 23.57
N TYR A 291 -11.05 4.45 23.05
CA TYR A 291 -10.18 3.28 23.09
C TYR A 291 -9.67 2.94 21.69
N ALA A 292 -8.44 2.48 21.57
CA ALA A 292 -7.94 1.95 20.32
C ALA A 292 -8.53 0.56 20.06
N ASP A 293 -9.12 0.34 18.88
CA ASP A 293 -9.58 -0.98 18.45
C ASP A 293 -8.40 -1.72 17.83
N THR A 294 -7.63 -2.42 18.66
CA THR A 294 -6.31 -2.90 18.23
C THR A 294 -6.37 -4.07 17.24
N ASN A 295 -7.49 -4.80 17.24
CA ASN A 295 -7.74 -5.93 16.35
C ASN A 295 -8.70 -5.59 15.19
N GLY A 296 -9.37 -4.43 15.25
CA GLY A 296 -10.26 -3.92 14.20
C GLY A 296 -11.59 -4.67 14.10
N ASP A 297 -12.02 -5.38 15.15
CA ASP A 297 -13.25 -6.18 15.12
C ASP A 297 -14.51 -5.39 15.52
N GLY A 298 -14.35 -4.13 15.93
CA GLY A 298 -15.44 -3.25 16.33
C GLY A 298 -16.03 -3.56 17.71
N ARG A 299 -15.36 -4.37 18.54
CA ARG A 299 -15.77 -4.71 19.91
C ARG A 299 -14.65 -4.36 20.87
N HIS A 300 -15.04 -3.92 22.06
CA HIS A 300 -14.03 -3.63 23.07
C HIS A 300 -13.56 -4.90 23.76
N GLN A 301 -12.25 -5.05 23.96
CA GLN A 301 -11.66 -6.13 24.74
C GLN A 301 -10.65 -5.64 25.79
N ASP A 302 -10.41 -6.49 26.78
CA ASP A 302 -9.39 -6.26 27.80
C ASP A 302 -8.00 -6.13 27.17
N GLY A 303 -7.32 -5.03 27.47
CA GLY A 303 -5.99 -4.70 26.95
C GLY A 303 -5.99 -3.59 25.89
N GLU A 304 -7.15 -3.17 25.41
CA GLU A 304 -7.26 -2.02 24.52
C GLU A 304 -7.06 -0.70 25.27
N PRO A 305 -6.04 0.10 24.91
CA PRO A 305 -5.70 1.29 25.67
C PRO A 305 -6.65 2.45 25.37
N ALA A 306 -6.93 3.26 26.39
CA ALA A 306 -7.51 4.57 26.19
C ALA A 306 -6.51 5.49 25.49
N VAL A 307 -6.96 6.23 24.47
CA VAL A 307 -6.11 7.06 23.61
C VAL A 307 -6.69 8.46 23.42
N THR A 308 -5.82 9.46 23.30
CA THR A 308 -6.20 10.84 22.94
C THR A 308 -5.60 11.27 21.61
N GLN A 309 -4.79 10.42 20.99
CA GLN A 309 -4.14 10.63 19.71
C GLN A 309 -3.79 9.29 19.06
N THR A 310 -3.60 9.29 17.74
CA THR A 310 -3.10 8.13 17.01
C THR A 310 -1.58 8.09 16.98
N ALA A 311 -1.01 6.89 16.79
CA ALA A 311 0.35 6.78 16.27
C ALA A 311 0.45 7.44 14.88
N ALA A 312 1.67 7.63 14.37
CA ALA A 312 1.87 8.11 13.01
C ALA A 312 1.34 7.05 12.03
N LEU A 313 0.29 7.40 11.30
CA LEU A 313 -0.34 6.53 10.33
C LEU A 313 0.34 6.70 8.98
N ASP A 314 0.62 5.61 8.29
CA ASP A 314 1.22 5.67 6.96
C ASP A 314 0.33 6.45 5.97
N PRO A 315 0.93 7.18 5.03
CA PRO A 315 0.19 7.81 3.95
C PRO A 315 -0.44 6.75 3.03
N ARG A 316 -1.38 7.17 2.17
CA ARG A 316 -2.17 6.27 1.30
C ARG A 316 -3.13 5.35 2.04
N GLY A 317 -3.80 5.90 3.05
CA GLY A 317 -4.94 5.23 3.67
C GLY A 317 -4.58 4.33 4.84
N GLY A 318 -3.46 4.60 5.53
CA GLY A 318 -3.27 4.11 6.90
C GLY A 318 -4.50 4.44 7.75
N GLN A 319 -4.97 3.46 8.51
CA GLN A 319 -6.21 3.56 9.30
C GLN A 319 -5.92 3.25 10.76
N TYR A 320 -6.74 3.84 11.63
CA TYR A 320 -6.72 3.62 13.06
C TYR A 320 -8.16 3.48 13.55
N PRO A 321 -8.69 2.25 13.64
CA PRO A 321 -10.01 2.02 14.20
C PRO A 321 -10.00 2.30 15.71
N ILE A 322 -11.08 2.89 16.21
CA ILE A 322 -11.25 3.25 17.61
C ILE A 322 -12.69 3.00 18.05
N LEU A 323 -12.87 2.86 19.36
CA LEU A 323 -14.16 2.68 20.01
C LEU A 323 -14.39 3.83 20.99
N LEU A 324 -15.56 4.47 20.88
CA LEU A 324 -16.03 5.44 21.85
C LEU A 324 -16.83 4.71 22.93
N GLY A 325 -16.22 4.49 24.10
CA GLY A 325 -16.86 3.88 25.27
C GLY A 325 -17.69 4.90 26.05
N VAL A 326 -18.97 4.59 26.29
CA VAL A 326 -19.93 5.47 26.95
C VAL A 326 -20.78 4.69 27.94
N ASP A 327 -20.82 5.13 29.20
CA ASP A 327 -21.75 4.59 30.20
C ASP A 327 -23.05 5.40 30.25
N ILE A 328 -24.18 4.72 30.03
CA ILE A 328 -25.51 5.34 30.03
C ILE A 328 -26.07 5.34 31.45
N PRO A 329 -26.35 6.51 32.07
CA PRO A 329 -26.90 6.55 33.41
C PRO A 329 -28.23 5.79 33.50
N ARG A 330 -28.42 4.98 34.55
CA ARG A 330 -29.66 4.23 34.80
C ARG A 330 -30.91 5.10 34.94
N SER A 331 -30.73 6.38 35.27
CA SER A 331 -31.80 7.38 35.39
C SER A 331 -32.19 8.04 34.07
N THR A 332 -31.56 7.67 32.95
CA THR A 332 -31.80 8.33 31.66
C THR A 332 -33.22 8.05 31.15
N PRO A 333 -34.03 9.09 30.86
CA PRO A 333 -35.40 8.91 30.36
C PRO A 333 -35.47 8.29 28.95
N ASP A 334 -36.63 7.72 28.64
CA ASP A 334 -36.95 7.22 27.30
C ASP A 334 -36.79 8.30 26.23
N ARG A 335 -36.34 7.89 25.04
CA ARG A 335 -36.11 8.73 23.85
C ARG A 335 -35.11 9.87 24.05
N THR A 336 -34.34 9.88 25.14
CA THR A 336 -33.22 10.81 25.30
C THR A 336 -32.18 10.55 24.22
N GLN A 337 -31.68 11.60 23.57
CA GLN A 337 -30.66 11.49 22.54
C GLN A 337 -29.36 12.14 22.97
N PHE A 338 -28.25 11.44 22.77
CA PHE A 338 -26.90 11.94 22.98
C PHE A 338 -26.16 11.97 21.65
N ALA A 339 -25.72 13.16 21.25
CA ALA A 339 -24.89 13.34 20.06
C ALA A 339 -23.42 13.36 20.46
N TYR A 340 -22.62 12.49 19.83
CA TYR A 340 -21.18 12.45 19.98
C TYR A 340 -20.54 12.84 18.65
N ASN A 341 -19.79 13.94 18.64
CA ASN A 341 -18.97 14.35 17.50
C ASN A 341 -17.50 14.07 17.82
N LEU A 342 -16.86 13.24 17.01
CA LEU A 342 -15.43 12.98 17.11
C LEU A 342 -14.69 13.87 16.12
N VAL A 343 -13.84 14.75 16.65
CA VAL A 343 -12.98 15.64 15.87
C VAL A 343 -11.57 15.08 15.85
N THR A 344 -11.02 14.88 14.66
CA THR A 344 -9.63 14.48 14.45
C THR A 344 -8.84 15.63 13.87
N ARG A 345 -7.64 15.90 14.40
CA ARG A 345 -6.79 17.03 13.97
C ARG A 345 -5.39 16.56 13.67
N ALA A 346 -4.90 16.87 12.48
CA ALA A 346 -3.51 16.56 12.11
C ALA A 346 -2.54 17.33 13.02
N MET A 347 -1.56 16.63 13.58
CA MET A 347 -0.67 17.19 14.59
C MET A 347 0.57 17.86 13.99
N ASN A 348 1.08 17.37 12.87
CA ASN A 348 2.32 17.84 12.25
C ASN A 348 2.09 18.63 10.96
N ALA A 349 0.84 19.00 10.68
CA ALA A 349 0.47 19.80 9.52
C ALA A 349 0.80 21.30 9.75
N PRO A 350 1.25 22.03 8.71
CA PRO A 350 1.55 23.46 8.80
C PRO A 350 0.31 24.36 8.99
N GLY A 351 -0.90 23.79 9.05
CA GLY A 351 -2.16 24.50 9.27
C GLY A 351 -3.17 23.66 10.06
N ARG A 352 -4.33 24.25 10.39
CA ARG A 352 -5.42 23.53 11.08
C ARG A 352 -6.15 22.62 10.10
N VAL A 353 -5.63 21.42 9.91
CA VAL A 353 -6.30 20.36 9.14
C VAL A 353 -7.03 19.45 10.10
N ALA A 354 -8.34 19.35 9.94
CA ALA A 354 -9.21 18.58 10.80
C ALA A 354 -10.32 17.91 10.00
N SER A 355 -10.85 16.82 10.55
CA SER A 355 -12.07 16.19 10.11
C SER A 355 -12.94 15.93 11.32
N GLU A 356 -14.25 15.88 11.13
CA GLU A 356 -15.15 15.49 12.18
C GLU A 356 -16.22 14.58 11.63
N ASP A 357 -16.69 13.66 12.47
CA ASP A 357 -17.87 12.87 12.17
C ASP A 357 -18.61 12.53 13.46
N SER A 358 -19.92 12.31 13.34
CA SER A 358 -20.81 12.18 14.48
C SER A 358 -21.70 10.94 14.43
N THR A 359 -22.17 10.58 15.61
CA THR A 359 -23.14 9.51 15.86
C THR A 359 -24.14 9.97 16.91
N VAL A 360 -25.36 9.44 16.83
CA VAL A 360 -26.42 9.71 17.81
C VAL A 360 -26.78 8.41 18.52
N LEU A 361 -26.75 8.46 19.85
CA LEU A 361 -27.25 7.40 20.70
C LEU A 361 -28.64 7.77 21.20
N THR A 362 -29.63 6.91 20.97
CA THR A 362 -30.99 7.09 21.48
C THR A 362 -31.25 6.11 22.62
N VAL A 363 -31.66 6.61 23.78
CA VAL A 363 -32.03 5.77 24.91
C VAL A 363 -33.45 5.26 24.73
N ALA A 364 -33.64 3.96 24.91
CA ALA A 364 -34.90 3.26 24.79
C ALA A 364 -35.21 2.56 26.12
N THR A 365 -36.32 2.96 26.76
CA THR A 365 -36.80 2.30 27.98
C THR A 365 -38.18 1.69 27.75
N PRO A 366 -38.50 0.54 28.39
CA PRO A 366 -39.85 0.02 28.36
C PRO A 366 -40.78 0.95 29.14
N ARG A 367 -42.01 1.10 28.64
CA ARG A 367 -43.09 1.75 29.37
C ARG A 367 -44.34 0.93 29.19
N VAL A 368 -44.70 0.16 30.21
CA VAL A 368 -45.87 -0.73 30.13
C VAL A 368 -47.02 -0.18 30.96
N ARG A 369 -48.19 -0.09 30.34
CA ARG A 369 -49.46 0.23 30.99
C ARG A 369 -50.35 -1.00 31.04
N VAL A 370 -51.17 -1.11 32.09
CA VAL A 370 -52.20 -2.15 32.19
C VAL A 370 -53.60 -1.51 32.24
N ARG A 371 -54.49 -1.93 31.34
CA ARG A 371 -55.87 -1.46 31.29
C ARG A 371 -56.84 -2.61 31.49
N ALA A 372 -57.75 -2.49 32.46
CA ALA A 372 -58.87 -3.41 32.60
C ALA A 372 -60.02 -3.00 31.66
N GLU A 373 -60.57 -3.97 30.94
CA GLU A 373 -61.73 -3.81 30.07
C GLU A 373 -62.83 -4.77 30.51
N LEU A 374 -63.93 -4.21 31.01
CA LEU A 374 -65.14 -4.96 31.35
C LEU A 374 -66.17 -4.79 30.23
N PRO A 375 -66.64 -5.90 29.62
CA PRO A 375 -67.61 -5.86 28.54
C PRO A 375 -69.06 -5.60 29.01
N ASN A 376 -69.39 -5.93 30.27
CA ASN A 376 -70.72 -5.74 30.86
C ASN A 376 -70.62 -4.88 32.13
N SER A 377 -71.48 -3.87 32.27
CA SER A 377 -71.52 -2.95 33.43
C SER A 377 -72.61 -3.26 34.45
N GLU A 378 -73.59 -4.10 34.11
CA GLU A 378 -74.68 -4.51 35.00
C GLU A 378 -74.67 -6.03 35.16
N VAL A 379 -74.54 -6.48 36.41
CA VAL A 379 -74.32 -7.89 36.76
C VAL A 379 -75.10 -8.21 38.02
N LYS A 380 -75.69 -9.42 38.09
CA LYS A 380 -76.47 -9.89 39.23
C LYS A 380 -75.64 -10.83 40.10
N PRO A 381 -75.90 -10.90 41.41
CA PRO A 381 -75.30 -11.92 42.27
C PRO A 381 -75.47 -13.32 41.68
N GLY A 382 -74.38 -14.08 41.58
CA GLY A 382 -74.33 -15.39 40.93
C GLY A 382 -73.83 -15.38 39.48
N ASP A 383 -73.78 -14.23 38.81
CA ASP A 383 -73.34 -14.13 37.41
C ASP A 383 -71.85 -14.44 37.25
N THR A 384 -71.51 -15.01 36.09
CA THR A 384 -70.12 -15.17 35.64
C THR A 384 -69.73 -13.97 34.78
N LEU A 385 -68.62 -13.35 35.14
CA LEU A 385 -68.05 -12.17 34.50
C LEU A 385 -66.75 -12.53 33.81
N PHE A 386 -66.50 -11.92 32.66
CA PHE A 386 -65.23 -11.96 31.97
C PHE A 386 -64.70 -10.53 31.80
N TYR A 387 -63.43 -10.32 32.10
CA TYR A 387 -62.75 -9.06 31.82
C TYR A 387 -61.37 -9.32 31.22
N ARG A 388 -60.83 -8.29 30.55
CA ARG A 388 -59.50 -8.35 29.94
C ARG A 388 -58.56 -7.39 30.65
N LEU A 389 -57.35 -7.84 30.96
CA LEU A 389 -56.23 -6.95 31.28
C LEU A 389 -55.38 -6.81 30.03
N VAL A 390 -55.37 -5.61 29.45
CA VAL A 390 -54.63 -5.28 28.23
C VAL A 390 -53.35 -4.57 28.64
N LEU A 391 -52.21 -5.21 28.41
CA LEU A 391 -50.89 -4.67 28.63
C LEU A 391 -50.37 -4.11 27.30
N VAL A 392 -49.88 -2.87 27.31
CA VAL A 392 -49.28 -2.24 26.13
C VAL A 392 -47.93 -1.65 26.50
N ASN A 393 -46.88 -1.96 25.73
CA ASN A 393 -45.59 -1.29 25.86
C ASN A 393 -45.51 -0.09 24.91
N ASP A 394 -45.70 1.13 25.42
CA ASP A 394 -45.63 2.39 24.66
C ASP A 394 -44.25 3.08 24.71
N GLY A 395 -43.29 2.45 25.38
CA GLY A 395 -41.89 2.87 25.45
C GLY A 395 -41.06 2.42 24.24
N GLY A 396 -39.83 2.92 24.15
CA GLY A 396 -38.89 2.53 23.10
C GLY A 396 -38.15 1.20 23.34
N GLY A 397 -38.15 0.68 24.58
CA GLY A 397 -37.35 -0.48 24.99
C GLY A 397 -38.15 -1.76 25.24
N LEU A 398 -37.48 -2.90 25.21
CA LEU A 398 -38.05 -4.22 25.50
C LEU A 398 -38.37 -4.34 27.01
N ALA A 399 -39.62 -4.65 27.35
CA ALA A 399 -39.99 -5.02 28.71
C ALA A 399 -39.76 -6.52 28.92
N LYS A 400 -39.17 -6.90 30.05
CA LYS A 400 -38.93 -8.29 30.46
C LYS A 400 -39.52 -8.55 31.85
N ASN A 401 -39.75 -9.82 32.17
CA ASN A 401 -40.15 -10.28 33.50
C ASN A 401 -41.35 -9.49 34.06
N LEU A 402 -42.38 -9.29 33.23
CA LEU A 402 -43.56 -8.54 33.63
C LEU A 402 -44.38 -9.39 34.60
N ASN A 403 -44.73 -8.81 35.74
CA ASN A 403 -45.62 -9.40 36.73
C ASN A 403 -46.84 -8.51 36.91
N VAL A 404 -48.00 -9.01 36.49
CA VAL A 404 -49.31 -8.40 36.77
C VAL A 404 -49.86 -9.08 38.00
N THR A 405 -49.93 -8.35 39.10
CA THR A 405 -50.53 -8.83 40.34
C THR A 405 -51.92 -8.26 40.48
N GLU A 406 -52.90 -9.09 40.80
CA GLU A 406 -54.26 -8.67 41.10
C GLU A 406 -54.73 -9.25 42.42
N GLN A 407 -55.42 -8.40 43.20
CA GLN A 407 -56.16 -8.84 44.36
C GLN A 407 -57.66 -8.73 44.05
N LEU A 408 -58.33 -9.88 43.95
CA LEU A 408 -59.79 -9.90 43.83
C LEU A 408 -60.43 -9.48 45.15
N PRO A 409 -61.44 -8.59 45.10
CA PRO A 409 -62.26 -8.27 46.26
C PRO A 409 -63.10 -9.47 46.69
N ASP A 410 -63.54 -9.49 47.95
CA ASP A 410 -64.31 -10.59 48.55
C ASP A 410 -65.60 -10.93 47.79
N ALA A 411 -66.14 -9.95 47.08
CA ALA A 411 -67.33 -10.09 46.24
C ALA A 411 -67.15 -11.05 45.05
N LEU A 412 -65.91 -11.30 44.63
CA LEU A 412 -65.58 -12.10 43.46
C LEU A 412 -64.97 -13.45 43.85
N GLU A 413 -65.30 -14.47 43.07
CA GLU A 413 -64.73 -15.83 43.13
C GLU A 413 -64.03 -16.10 41.80
N PHE A 414 -62.76 -16.47 41.82
CA PHE A 414 -62.02 -16.79 40.59
C PHE A 414 -62.51 -18.11 39.98
N ILE A 415 -62.74 -18.12 38.66
CA ILE A 415 -63.09 -19.34 37.91
C ILE A 415 -61.90 -19.81 37.08
N SER A 416 -61.40 -18.95 36.20
CA SER A 416 -60.32 -19.29 35.27
C SER A 416 -59.66 -18.04 34.71
N SER A 417 -58.50 -18.21 34.09
CA SER A 417 -57.87 -17.20 33.25
C SER A 417 -57.22 -17.81 32.02
N SER A 418 -56.98 -16.98 31.01
CA SER A 418 -56.10 -17.29 29.89
C SER A 418 -55.03 -16.19 29.79
N PRO A 419 -53.73 -16.51 29.96
CA PRO A 419 -53.15 -17.84 30.23
C PRO A 419 -53.61 -18.42 31.58
N GLU A 420 -53.56 -19.76 31.71
CA GLU A 420 -53.92 -20.47 32.94
C GLU A 420 -52.88 -20.21 34.04
N LEU A 421 -53.36 -20.02 35.27
CA LEU A 421 -52.52 -19.81 36.45
C LEU A 421 -52.26 -21.13 37.18
N SER A 422 -51.03 -21.31 37.65
CA SER A 422 -50.65 -22.43 38.52
C SER A 422 -50.83 -22.08 40.00
N LEU A 423 -50.78 -23.08 40.91
CA LEU A 423 -50.98 -22.85 42.35
C LEU A 423 -50.00 -21.84 42.96
N GLN A 424 -48.77 -21.80 42.44
CA GLN A 424 -47.73 -20.83 42.86
C GLN A 424 -48.04 -19.39 42.43
N ASP A 425 -48.92 -19.21 41.45
CA ASP A 425 -49.36 -17.91 40.94
C ASP A 425 -50.59 -17.38 41.68
N MET A 426 -51.06 -18.11 42.70
CA MET A 426 -52.21 -17.75 43.53
C MET A 426 -51.83 -17.47 45.00
N PRO A 427 -50.86 -16.58 45.27
CA PRO A 427 -50.47 -16.25 46.64
C PRO A 427 -51.63 -15.56 47.36
N GLY A 428 -52.14 -16.16 48.43
CA GLY A 428 -53.26 -15.60 49.22
C GLY A 428 -54.55 -16.41 49.22
N GLY A 429 -54.48 -17.72 48.91
CA GLY A 429 -55.59 -18.65 49.15
C GLY A 429 -56.81 -18.40 48.25
N GLY A 430 -56.57 -18.06 46.97
CA GLY A 430 -57.62 -17.92 45.96
C GLY A 430 -58.17 -16.50 45.77
N ARG A 431 -57.50 -15.47 46.30
CA ARG A 431 -57.85 -14.05 46.05
C ARG A 431 -56.72 -13.19 45.50
N GLY A 432 -55.47 -13.63 45.60
CA GLY A 432 -54.32 -12.97 44.99
C GLY A 432 -53.84 -13.76 43.78
N PHE A 433 -53.58 -13.09 42.66
CA PHE A 433 -53.22 -13.68 41.37
C PHE A 433 -52.01 -12.97 40.78
N VAL A 434 -51.10 -13.72 40.17
CA VAL A 434 -49.91 -13.17 39.50
C VAL A 434 -49.77 -13.76 38.10
N TRP A 435 -50.06 -12.96 37.07
CA TRP A 435 -49.72 -13.33 35.69
C TRP A 435 -48.31 -12.87 35.37
N ARG A 436 -47.52 -13.78 34.78
CA ARG A 436 -46.16 -13.49 34.31
C ARG A 436 -46.14 -13.46 32.79
N VAL A 437 -45.56 -12.40 32.24
CA VAL A 437 -45.29 -12.27 30.80
C VAL A 437 -43.78 -12.14 30.66
N ALA A 438 -43.18 -13.04 29.87
CA ALA A 438 -41.73 -13.13 29.76
C ALA A 438 -41.14 -11.84 29.18
N GLU A 439 -41.71 -11.36 28.08
CA GLU A 439 -41.31 -10.13 27.43
C GLU A 439 -42.45 -9.47 26.66
N LEU A 440 -42.33 -8.17 26.41
CA LEU A 440 -43.25 -7.39 25.60
C LEU A 440 -42.45 -6.33 24.83
N ALA A 441 -42.33 -6.49 23.51
CA ALA A 441 -41.52 -5.60 22.67
C ALA A 441 -42.19 -4.21 22.52
N PRO A 442 -41.44 -3.18 22.08
CA PRO A 442 -41.99 -1.85 21.84
C PRO A 442 -43.18 -1.88 20.88
N GLY A 443 -44.32 -1.32 21.28
CA GLY A 443 -45.57 -1.31 20.50
C GLY A 443 -46.43 -2.56 20.64
N ASP A 444 -45.92 -3.63 21.26
CA ASP A 444 -46.69 -4.87 21.42
C ASP A 444 -47.76 -4.75 22.50
N THR A 445 -48.77 -5.63 22.36
CA THR A 445 -49.89 -5.77 23.28
C THR A 445 -50.05 -7.21 23.75
N GLN A 446 -50.19 -7.42 25.05
CA GLN A 446 -50.57 -8.71 25.63
C GLN A 446 -51.94 -8.60 26.31
N VAL A 447 -52.81 -9.58 26.06
CA VAL A 447 -54.14 -9.63 26.67
C VAL A 447 -54.20 -10.80 27.64
N LEU A 448 -54.63 -10.55 28.87
CA LEU A 448 -54.96 -11.57 29.87
C LEU A 448 -56.48 -11.60 30.01
N GLN A 449 -57.10 -12.75 29.82
CA GLN A 449 -58.54 -12.93 30.02
C GLN A 449 -58.78 -13.53 31.39
N VAL A 450 -59.69 -12.95 32.17
CA VAL A 450 -60.01 -13.43 33.52
C VAL A 450 -61.51 -13.64 33.64
N THR A 451 -61.89 -14.81 34.15
CA THR A 451 -63.26 -15.21 34.41
C THR A 451 -63.48 -15.35 35.91
N VAL A 452 -64.48 -14.63 36.43
CA VAL A 452 -64.83 -14.62 37.86
C VAL A 452 -66.34 -14.82 38.03
N ARG A 453 -66.78 -15.32 39.19
CA ARG A 453 -68.19 -15.37 39.59
C ARG A 453 -68.47 -14.33 40.66
N LEU A 454 -69.60 -13.64 40.53
CA LEU A 454 -70.12 -12.75 41.56
C LEU A 454 -70.79 -13.58 42.67
N ARG A 455 -70.41 -13.39 43.93
CA ARG A 455 -70.99 -14.15 45.05
C ARG A 455 -72.48 -13.78 45.28
N GLN A 456 -73.28 -14.73 45.77
CA GLN A 456 -74.75 -14.59 45.87
C GLN A 456 -75.27 -13.64 46.97
N ASN A 457 -74.40 -13.16 47.89
CA ASN A 457 -74.80 -12.38 49.07
C ASN A 457 -74.16 -10.98 49.10
N LEU A 458 -74.33 -10.19 48.03
CA LEU A 458 -73.83 -8.82 47.96
C LEU A 458 -74.94 -7.81 48.22
N ALA A 459 -74.59 -6.70 48.87
CA ALA A 459 -75.49 -5.55 48.99
C ALA A 459 -75.77 -4.97 47.60
N ALA A 460 -77.00 -4.47 47.40
CA ALA A 460 -77.35 -3.73 46.19
C ALA A 460 -76.42 -2.50 46.04
N ASP A 461 -76.05 -2.17 44.79
CA ASP A 461 -75.19 -1.03 44.41
C ASP A 461 -73.73 -1.06 44.93
N ALA A 462 -73.22 -2.24 45.31
CA ALA A 462 -71.81 -2.39 45.69
C ALA A 462 -70.87 -2.11 44.51
N VAL A 463 -69.97 -1.13 44.66
CA VAL A 463 -68.91 -0.85 43.68
C VAL A 463 -67.78 -1.85 43.86
N ILE A 464 -67.52 -2.67 42.84
CA ILE A 464 -66.47 -3.68 42.83
C ILE A 464 -65.30 -3.14 42.00
N THR A 465 -64.17 -2.88 42.67
CA THR A 465 -62.96 -2.41 42.01
C THR A 465 -61.82 -3.38 42.30
N PRO A 466 -61.46 -4.25 41.35
CA PRO A 466 -60.22 -5.01 41.45
C PRO A 466 -59.02 -4.06 41.48
N ARG A 467 -57.97 -4.44 42.21
CA ARG A 467 -56.71 -3.69 42.24
C ARG A 467 -55.64 -4.49 41.55
N HIS A 468 -55.08 -3.93 40.50
CA HIS A 468 -53.97 -4.50 39.76
C HIS A 468 -52.72 -3.64 39.96
N THR A 469 -51.56 -4.29 40.04
CA THR A 469 -50.25 -3.65 40.00
C THR A 469 -49.40 -4.35 38.96
N LEU A 470 -48.61 -3.58 38.21
CA LEU A 470 -47.69 -4.10 37.23
C LEU A 470 -46.26 -3.74 37.61
N THR A 471 -45.37 -4.73 37.62
CA THR A 471 -43.92 -4.52 37.71
C THR A 471 -43.22 -5.21 36.55
N TYR A 472 -42.14 -4.65 36.04
CA TYR A 472 -41.37 -5.22 34.93
C TYR A 472 -39.93 -4.74 34.99
N GLN A 473 -39.08 -5.31 34.14
CA GLN A 473 -37.68 -4.95 33.98
C GLN A 473 -37.37 -4.58 32.54
N ASP A 474 -36.24 -3.92 32.30
CA ASP A 474 -35.64 -3.82 30.97
C ASP A 474 -34.60 -4.93 30.73
N SER A 475 -33.88 -4.85 29.61
CA SER A 475 -32.79 -5.78 29.29
C SER A 475 -31.63 -5.78 30.30
N ASN A 476 -31.46 -4.69 31.05
CA ASN A 476 -30.42 -4.53 32.08
C ASN A 476 -30.92 -4.80 33.49
N SER A 477 -32.13 -5.38 33.61
CA SER A 477 -32.77 -5.68 34.90
C SER A 477 -33.07 -4.43 35.74
N ASN A 478 -33.13 -3.24 35.16
CA ASN A 478 -33.64 -2.06 35.86
C ASN A 478 -35.13 -2.28 36.12
N ALA A 479 -35.60 -2.00 37.34
CA ALA A 479 -36.97 -2.27 37.76
C ALA A 479 -37.90 -1.07 37.51
N TYR A 480 -39.08 -1.35 36.96
CA TYR A 480 -40.10 -0.37 36.64
C TYR A 480 -41.44 -0.78 37.25
N ARG A 481 -42.31 0.22 37.49
CA ARG A 481 -43.71 0.01 37.85
C ARG A 481 -44.59 0.54 36.73
N GLY A 482 -45.56 -0.28 36.32
CA GLY A 482 -46.57 0.10 35.34
C GLY A 482 -47.58 1.06 35.92
N GLN A 483 -48.23 1.79 35.02
CA GLN A 483 -49.36 2.67 35.31
C GLN A 483 -50.68 1.98 34.99
#